data_AF-A0AAN2FHS7-F1
#
_entry.id   AF-A0AAN2FHS7-F1
#
_cell.length_a   1.000
_cell.length_b   1.000
_cell.length_c   1.000
_cell.angle_alpha   90.00
_cell.angle_beta   90.00
_cell.angle_gamma   90.00
#
_symmetry.space_group_name_H-M   'P 1'
#
loop_
_entity.id
_entity.type
_entity.pdbx_description
1 polymer ?
#
loop_
_entity_poly.entity_id
_entity_poly.type
_entity_poly.pdbx_seq_one_letter_code
_entity_poly.pdbx_strand_id
1 'polypeptide(L)'
;MSESEATTGGKSVAALVESLENQAAKRSDANWHEGLKSSTKIALEKINGAFEAKWISADESLSLKQRVYSVQDKLIELALW
;
A
#
# COMPACT_ATOMS: atom_id res chain seq x y z
N MET A 1 8.32 -5.28 25.33
CA MET A 1 8.47 -4.89 23.92
C MET A 1 8.40 -3.37 23.88
N SER A 2 9.37 -2.72 23.24
CA SER A 2 9.51 -1.26 23.28
C SER A 2 8.52 -0.60 22.31
N GLU A 3 7.77 0.40 22.79
CA GLU A 3 6.81 1.21 22.01
C GLU A 3 7.41 1.86 20.75
N SER A 4 8.75 1.98 20.71
CA SER A 4 9.53 2.58 19.62
C SER A 4 9.55 1.74 18.33
N GLU A 5 9.41 0.41 18.41
CA GLU A 5 9.44 -0.46 17.23
C GLU A 5 8.11 -0.48 16.48
N ALA A 6 6.99 -0.45 17.22
CA ALA A 6 5.64 -0.41 16.66
C ALA A 6 5.40 0.86 15.82
N THR A 7 5.86 2.01 16.31
CA THR A 7 5.70 3.30 15.63
C THR A 7 6.53 3.42 14.35
N THR A 8 7.69 2.76 14.29
CA THR A 8 8.57 2.77 13.11
C THR A 8 8.01 1.88 12.00
N GLY A 9 7.47 0.71 12.36
CA GLY A 9 6.81 -0.20 11.43
C GLY A 9 5.54 0.38 10.80
N GLY A 10 4.64 0.96 11.62
CA GLY A 10 3.38 1.53 11.14
C GLY A 10 3.56 2.74 10.21
N LYS A 11 4.41 3.70 10.59
CA LYS A 11 4.75 4.85 9.74
C LYS A 11 5.35 4.44 8.39
N SER A 12 6.14 3.37 8.38
CA SER A 12 6.77 2.84 7.16
C SER A 12 5.71 2.31 6.16
N VAL A 13 4.67 1.64 6.66
CA VAL A 13 3.61 1.10 5.80
C VAL A 13 2.69 2.19 5.27
N ALA A 14 2.32 3.18 6.08
CA ALA A 14 1.50 4.30 5.62
C ALA A 14 2.18 5.11 4.51
N ALA A 15 3.48 5.40 4.66
CA ALA A 15 4.28 6.09 3.64
C ALA A 15 4.42 5.28 2.35
N LEU A 16 4.52 3.95 2.45
CA LEU A 16 4.51 3.08 1.28
C LEU A 16 3.19 3.18 0.50
N VAL A 17 2.05 3.14 1.19
CA VAL A 17 0.73 3.27 0.54
C VAL A 17 0.57 4.65 -0.12
N GLU A 18 1.01 5.73 0.53
CA GLU A 18 1.00 7.07 -0.06
C GLU A 18 1.88 7.17 -1.32
N SER A 19 3.05 6.52 -1.31
CA SER A 19 3.91 6.44 -2.50
C SER A 19 3.21 5.73 -3.67
N LEU A 20 2.45 4.66 -3.41
CA LEU A 20 1.67 3.96 -4.43
C LEU A 20 0.58 4.85 -5.03
N GLU A 21 -0.15 5.57 -4.20
CA GLU A 21 -1.20 6.50 -4.65
C GLU A 21 -0.61 7.60 -5.55
N ASN A 22 0.55 8.14 -5.17
CA ASN A 22 1.26 9.14 -5.96
C ASN A 22 1.78 8.59 -7.30
N GLN A 23 2.25 7.34 -7.33
CA GLN A 23 2.63 6.67 -8.57
C GLN A 23 1.41 6.43 -9.47
N ALA A 24 0.28 5.98 -8.90
CA ALA A 24 -0.96 5.78 -9.64
C ALA A 24 -1.51 7.07 -10.29
N ALA A 25 -1.27 8.21 -9.65
CA ALA A 25 -1.64 9.53 -10.19
C ALA A 25 -0.75 9.99 -11.36
N LYS A 26 0.50 9.54 -11.41
CA LYS A 26 1.49 9.95 -12.42
C LYS A 26 1.49 8.95 -13.59
N ARG A 27 0.54 9.12 -14.52
CA ARG A 27 0.33 8.27 -15.72
C ARG A 27 1.41 8.37 -16.82
N SER A 28 2.55 9.04 -16.59
CA SER A 28 3.44 9.47 -17.68
C SER A 28 4.38 8.40 -18.24
N ASP A 29 4.64 7.33 -17.50
CA ASP A 29 5.73 6.41 -17.84
C ASP A 29 5.23 5.17 -18.59
N ALA A 30 5.91 4.76 -19.66
CA ALA A 30 5.58 3.51 -20.35
C ALA A 30 5.70 2.32 -19.36
N ASN A 31 4.70 1.43 -19.34
CA ASN A 31 4.61 0.25 -18.45
C ASN A 31 4.47 0.56 -16.94
N TRP A 32 4.09 1.78 -16.55
CA TRP A 32 3.88 2.16 -15.14
C TRP A 32 2.94 1.20 -14.38
N HIS A 33 1.98 0.60 -15.08
CA HIS A 33 1.01 -0.34 -14.52
C HIS A 33 1.62 -1.68 -14.09
N GLU A 34 2.69 -2.16 -14.74
CA GLU A 34 3.34 -3.43 -14.37
C GLU A 34 4.08 -3.31 -13.03
N GLY A 35 4.86 -2.23 -12.85
CA GLY A 35 5.55 -1.94 -11.60
C GLY A 35 4.58 -1.72 -10.44
N LEU A 36 3.42 -1.10 -10.72
CA LEU A 36 2.41 -0.83 -9.70
C LEU A 36 1.65 -2.11 -9.27
N LYS A 37 1.42 -3.05 -10.18
CA LYS A 37 0.81 -4.36 -9.84
C LYS A 37 1.66 -5.13 -8.83
N SER A 38 2.98 -5.21 -9.05
CA SER A 38 3.90 -5.85 -8.09
C SER A 38 3.94 -5.09 -6.76
N SER A 39 3.98 -3.76 -6.83
CA SER A 39 4.13 -2.92 -5.63
C SER A 39 2.87 -2.90 -4.75
N THR A 40 1.67 -2.99 -5.31
CA THR A 40 0.43 -3.14 -4.53
C THR A 40 0.37 -4.48 -3.79
N LYS A 41 0.85 -5.58 -4.40
CA LYS A 41 0.98 -6.87 -3.71
C LYS A 41 1.94 -6.78 -2.51
N ILE A 42 3.12 -6.19 -2.70
CA ILE A 42 4.12 -6.00 -1.64
C ILE A 42 3.54 -5.14 -0.50
N ALA A 43 2.77 -4.10 -0.82
CA ALA A 43 2.14 -3.27 0.21
C ALA A 43 1.12 -4.06 1.04
N LEU A 44 0.27 -4.89 0.42
CA LEU A 44 -0.67 -5.76 1.16
C LEU A 44 0.07 -6.74 2.09
N GLU A 45 1.15 -7.35 1.62
CA GLU A 45 2.00 -8.25 2.43
C GLU A 45 2.61 -7.50 3.63
N LYS A 46 3.13 -6.29 3.42
CA LYS A 46 3.68 -5.45 4.50
C LYS A 46 2.63 -4.96 5.49
N ILE A 47 1.43 -4.62 5.04
CA ILE A 47 0.31 -4.25 5.92
C ILE A 47 -0.07 -5.45 6.81
N ASN A 48 -0.18 -6.65 6.23
CA ASN A 48 -0.47 -7.87 6.98
C ASN A 48 0.62 -8.15 8.02
N GLY A 49 1.90 -8.08 7.63
CA GLY A 49 3.01 -8.28 8.55
C GLY A 49 3.05 -7.24 9.69
N ALA A 50 2.79 -5.97 9.40
CA ALA A 50 2.70 -4.92 10.43
C ALA A 50 1.50 -5.14 11.37
N PHE A 51 0.38 -5.63 10.86
CA PHE A 51 -0.78 -5.97 11.68
C PHE A 51 -0.51 -7.18 12.59
N GLU A 52 0.09 -8.26 12.06
CA GLU A 52 0.47 -9.45 12.83
C GLU A 52 1.50 -9.12 13.92
N ALA A 53 2.43 -8.22 13.62
CA ALA A 53 3.40 -7.69 14.58
C ALA A 53 2.79 -6.70 15.60
N LYS A 54 1.49 -6.40 15.50
CA LYS A 54 0.76 -5.43 16.33
C LYS A 54 1.36 -4.01 16.28
N TRP A 55 1.96 -3.65 15.15
CA TRP A 55 2.52 -2.33 14.91
C TRP A 55 1.47 -1.31 14.48
N ILE A 56 0.36 -1.79 13.93
CA ILE A 56 -0.81 -1.01 13.50
C ILE A 56 -2.08 -1.64 14.06
N SER A 57 -3.13 -0.83 14.21
CA SER A 57 -4.44 -1.32 14.67
C SER A 57 -5.20 -2.08 13.57
N ALA A 58 -6.28 -2.77 13.94
CA ALA A 58 -7.17 -3.42 12.98
C ALA A 58 -7.82 -2.40 12.02
N ASP A 59 -8.26 -1.25 12.54
CA ASP A 59 -8.88 -0.18 11.76
C ASP A 59 -7.86 0.46 10.80
N GLU A 60 -6.63 0.66 11.26
CA GLU A 60 -5.55 1.18 10.43
C GLU A 60 -5.17 0.19 9.32
N SER A 61 -5.05 -1.11 9.64
CA SER A 61 -4.82 -2.17 8.66
C SER A 61 -5.92 -2.22 7.60
N LEU A 62 -7.18 -2.13 8.00
CA LEU A 62 -8.32 -2.12 7.09
C LEU A 62 -8.28 -0.89 6.17
N SER A 63 -8.08 0.30 6.73
CA SER A 63 -7.99 1.56 5.99
C SER A 63 -6.87 1.53 4.94
N LEU A 64 -5.67 1.06 5.33
CA LEU A 64 -4.53 0.94 4.42
C LEU A 64 -4.80 -0.07 3.30
N LYS A 65 -5.44 -1.21 3.59
CA LYS A 65 -5.82 -2.20 2.57
C LYS A 65 -6.82 -1.62 1.58
N GLN A 66 -7.85 -0.92 2.05
CA GLN A 66 -8.85 -0.28 1.18
C GLN A 66 -8.20 0.72 0.22
N ARG A 67 -7.22 1.51 0.69
CA ARG A 67 -6.45 2.43 -0.15
C ARG A 67 -5.65 1.70 -1.23
N VAL A 68 -4.97 0.61 -0.88
CA VAL A 68 -4.24 -0.22 -1.86
C VAL A 68 -5.19 -0.85 -2.88
N TYR A 69 -6.37 -1.33 -2.48
CA TYR A 69 -7.38 -1.85 -3.41
C TYR A 69 -7.90 -0.77 -4.36
N SER A 70 -8.13 0.46 -3.89
CA SER A 70 -8.50 1.57 -4.78
C SER A 70 -7.44 1.85 -5.86
N VAL A 71 -6.16 1.67 -5.55
CA VAL A 71 -5.08 1.74 -6.56
C VAL A 71 -5.18 0.58 -7.56
N GLN A 72 -5.48 -0.64 -7.11
CA GLN A 72 -5.69 -1.79 -7.99
C GLN A 72 -6.91 -1.62 -8.91
N ASP A 73 -8.02 -1.10 -8.40
CA ASP A 73 -9.22 -0.85 -9.20
C ASP A 73 -8.93 0.14 -10.33
N LYS A 74 -8.17 1.21 -10.06
CA LYS A 74 -7.72 2.16 -11.09
C LYS A 74 -6.85 1.49 -12.15
N LEU A 75 -5.97 0.56 -11.77
CA LEU A 75 -5.17 -0.20 -12.72
C LEU A 75 -6.02 -1.09 -13.61
N ILE A 76 -7.06 -1.72 -13.05
CA ILE A 76 -8.01 -2.55 -13.81
C ILE A 76 -8.80 -1.69 -14.79
N GLU A 77 -9.33 -0.55 -14.34
CA GLU A 77 -10.07 0.39 -15.20
C GLU A 77 -9.23 0.82 -16.41
N LEU A 78 -7.94 1.08 -16.20
CA LEU A 78 -7.00 1.44 -17.26
C LEU A 78 -6.61 0.31 -18.20
N ALA A 79 -6.59 -0.93 -17.74
CA ALA A 79 -6.29 -2.08 -18.59
C ALA A 79 -7.48 -2.49 -19.47
N LEU A 80 -8.69 -2.07 -19.10
CA LEU A 80 -9.93 -2.34 -19.84
C LEU A 80 -10.24 -1.28 -20.92
N TRP A 81 -9.52 -0.15 -20.92
CA TRP A 81 -9.60 0.93 -21.90
C TRP A 81 -8.43 0.86 -22.89
#